data_AF-A0A1V9FXY0-F1
#
_entry.id   AF-A0A1V9FXY0-F1
#
_cell.length_a   1.000
_cell.length_b   1.000
_cell.length_c   1.000
_cell.angle_alpha   90.00
_cell.angle_beta   90.00
_cell.angle_gamma   90.00
#
_symmetry.space_group_name_H-M   'P 1'
#
loop_
_entity.id
_entity.type
_entity.pdbx_description
1 polymer ?
#
loop_
_entity_poly.entity_id
_entity_poly.type
_entity_poly.pdbx_seq_one_letter_code
_entity_poly.pdbx_strand_id
1 'polypeptide(L)'
;MKSPVMTHNPMQNDLAPYLKSLICHMLGWDELQYGDFQYQSGCLYLQYYISKDPAAIDEVLQHQLYWNWWKSEWFDRDYVLAGTLLKCDNLSMNEKRMLYQKWHDARVLADECSPVGSIMSNGYKTMISEIIKSEVL
;
A
#
# COMPACT_ATOMS: atom_id res chain seq x y z
N MET A 1 -12.83 21.29 15.03
CA MET A 1 -11.42 20.98 14.70
C MET A 1 -11.33 20.77 13.20
N LYS A 2 -10.49 21.54 12.49
CA LYS A 2 -10.30 21.41 11.04
C LYS A 2 -9.34 20.23 10.79
N SER A 3 -9.74 19.26 9.98
CA SER A 3 -8.86 18.16 9.57
C SER A 3 -7.69 18.66 8.72
N PRO A 4 -6.50 18.05 8.80
CA PRO A 4 -5.36 18.45 7.97
C PRO A 4 -5.67 18.14 6.51
N VAL A 5 -5.45 19.13 5.65
CA VAL A 5 -5.44 18.96 4.20
C VAL A 5 -4.25 18.06 3.87
N MET A 6 -4.48 16.96 3.12
CA MET A 6 -3.39 16.20 2.49
C MET A 6 -2.72 17.12 1.46
N THR A 7 -1.74 17.88 1.90
CA THR A 7 -0.81 18.56 1.01
C THR A 7 0.02 17.49 0.32
N HIS A 8 -0.28 17.23 -0.96
CA HIS A 8 0.59 16.49 -1.86
C HIS A 8 1.99 17.11 -1.75
N ASN A 9 2.93 16.39 -1.13
CA ASN A 9 4.28 16.92 -0.90
C ASN A 9 5.11 16.66 -2.16
N PRO A 10 5.45 17.68 -2.97
CA PRO A 10 6.16 17.48 -4.24
C PRO A 10 7.51 16.76 -4.06
N MET A 11 8.12 16.81 -2.88
CA MET A 11 9.34 16.05 -2.56
C MET A 11 9.16 14.52 -2.58
N GLN A 12 7.94 14.00 -2.36
CA GLN A 12 7.70 12.54 -2.38
C GLN A 12 7.77 11.96 -3.79
N ASN A 13 7.40 12.74 -4.82
CA ASN A 13 7.37 12.28 -6.20
C ASN A 13 8.77 11.98 -6.77
N ASP A 14 9.77 12.75 -6.35
CA ASP A 14 11.15 12.54 -6.79
C ASP A 14 11.86 11.43 -5.99
N LEU A 15 11.41 11.19 -4.75
CA LEU A 15 12.03 10.22 -3.85
C LEU A 15 11.53 8.79 -4.07
N ALA A 16 10.27 8.60 -4.47
CA ALA A 16 9.69 7.27 -4.66
C ALA A 16 10.44 6.40 -5.69
N PRO A 17 10.85 6.91 -6.87
CA PRO A 17 11.64 6.13 -7.83
C PRO A 17 13.02 5.72 -7.28
N TYR A 18 13.68 6.64 -6.55
CA TYR A 18 14.96 6.36 -5.92
C TYR A 18 14.84 5.28 -4.84
N LEU A 19 13.84 5.41 -3.97
CA LEU A 19 13.60 4.46 -2.89
C LEU A 19 13.27 3.07 -3.44
N LYS A 20 12.41 2.99 -4.46
CA LYS A 20 12.12 1.73 -5.18
C LYS A 20 13.41 1.08 -5.68
N SER A 21 14.25 1.84 -6.39
CA SER A 21 15.53 1.36 -6.91
C SER A 21 16.45 0.83 -5.80
N LEU A 22 16.53 1.56 -4.68
CA LEU A 22 17.30 1.15 -3.50
C LEU A 22 16.77 -0.16 -2.89
N ILE A 23 15.46 -0.30 -2.71
CA ILE A 23 14.83 -1.53 -2.22
C ILE A 23 15.13 -2.69 -3.18
N CYS A 24 14.89 -2.52 -4.48
CA CYS A 24 15.20 -3.53 -5.50
C CYS A 24 16.66 -3.97 -5.41
N HIS A 25 17.60 -3.03 -5.29
CA HIS A 25 19.01 -3.33 -5.12
C HIS A 25 19.30 -4.14 -3.85
N MET A 26 18.77 -3.72 -2.70
CA MET A 26 18.99 -4.39 -1.41
C MET A 26 18.39 -5.81 -1.34
N LEU A 27 17.31 -6.05 -2.08
CA LEU A 27 16.65 -7.35 -2.16
C LEU A 27 17.14 -8.21 -3.33
N GLY A 28 17.96 -7.66 -4.23
CA GLY A 28 18.28 -8.29 -5.50
C GLY A 28 17.02 -8.66 -6.29
N TRP A 29 16.05 -7.76 -6.31
CA TRP A 29 14.85 -7.83 -7.13
C TRP A 29 14.98 -6.94 -8.35
N ASP A 30 14.29 -7.28 -9.43
CA ASP A 30 14.02 -6.35 -10.51
C ASP A 30 12.75 -5.52 -10.22
N GLU A 31 12.45 -4.57 -11.11
CA GLU A 31 11.26 -3.72 -10.94
C GLU A 31 9.94 -4.51 -11.06
N LEU A 32 9.93 -5.59 -11.84
CA LEU A 32 8.73 -6.40 -12.06
C LEU A 32 8.41 -7.19 -10.78
N GLN A 33 9.40 -7.84 -10.18
CA GLN A 33 9.27 -8.57 -8.92
C GLN A 33 8.79 -7.66 -7.78
N TYR A 34 9.33 -6.45 -7.69
CA TYR A 34 8.86 -5.45 -6.73
C TYR A 34 7.40 -5.05 -6.99
N GLY A 35 7.06 -4.73 -8.24
CA GLY A 35 5.70 -4.34 -8.64
C GLY A 35 4.69 -5.44 -8.40
N ASP A 36 5.02 -6.68 -8.77
CA ASP A 36 4.18 -7.86 -8.56
C ASP A 36 3.95 -8.11 -7.07
N PHE A 37 4.99 -8.01 -6.24
CA PHE A 37 4.85 -8.17 -4.80
C PHE A 37 3.96 -7.07 -4.19
N GLN A 38 4.17 -5.81 -4.56
CA GLN A 38 3.33 -4.70 -4.12
C GLN A 38 1.85 -4.89 -4.53
N TYR A 39 1.61 -5.31 -5.78
CA TYR A 39 0.28 -5.57 -6.31
C TYR A 39 -0.41 -6.72 -5.57
N GLN A 40 0.26 -7.87 -5.45
CA GLN A 40 -0.26 -9.05 -4.76
C GLN A 40 -0.59 -8.76 -3.30
N SER A 41 0.29 -8.04 -2.60
CA SER A 41 0.04 -7.63 -1.21
C SER A 41 -1.16 -6.69 -1.09
N GLY A 42 -1.40 -5.81 -2.06
CA GLY A 42 -2.61 -4.96 -2.09
C GLY A 42 -3.88 -5.80 -2.23
N CYS A 43 -3.89 -6.74 -3.18
CA CYS A 43 -5.01 -7.66 -3.34
C CYS A 43 -5.28 -8.48 -2.07
N LEU A 44 -4.24 -9.07 -1.48
CA LEU A 44 -4.35 -9.83 -0.24
C LEU A 44 -4.82 -8.97 0.93
N TYR A 45 -4.37 -7.71 1.00
CA TYR A 45 -4.78 -6.78 2.04
C TYR A 45 -6.31 -6.61 2.03
N LEU A 46 -6.91 -6.39 0.85
CA LEU A 46 -8.38 -6.27 0.75
C LEU A 46 -9.11 -7.56 1.09
N GLN A 47 -8.55 -8.71 0.72
CA GLN A 47 -9.10 -10.01 1.09
C GLN A 47 -9.12 -10.21 2.61
N TYR A 48 -8.09 -9.80 3.34
CA TYR A 48 -8.10 -9.86 4.80
C TYR A 48 -8.98 -8.77 5.43
N TYR A 49 -8.98 -7.57 4.85
CA TYR A 49 -9.67 -6.41 5.40
C TYR A 49 -11.20 -6.48 5.25
N ILE A 50 -11.69 -6.83 4.06
CA ILE A 50 -13.14 -6.91 3.76
C ILE A 50 -13.66 -8.31 4.07
N SER A 51 -12.89 -9.37 3.77
CA SER A 51 -13.05 -10.82 4.04
C SER A 51 -14.36 -11.53 3.70
N LYS A 52 -15.50 -10.83 3.65
CA LYS A 52 -16.85 -11.41 3.52
C LYS A 52 -17.59 -11.00 2.25
N ASP A 53 -16.99 -10.13 1.44
CA ASP A 53 -17.62 -9.60 0.23
C ASP A 53 -16.61 -9.54 -0.93
N PRO A 54 -16.51 -10.63 -1.72
CA PRO A 54 -15.64 -10.67 -2.90
C PRO A 54 -16.01 -9.62 -3.96
N ALA A 55 -17.29 -9.30 -4.13
CA ALA A 55 -17.73 -8.33 -5.13
C ALA A 55 -17.23 -6.92 -4.78
N ALA A 56 -17.32 -6.54 -3.50
CA ALA A 56 -16.76 -5.28 -3.03
C ALA A 56 -15.23 -5.22 -3.18
N ILE A 57 -14.52 -6.34 -3.01
CA ILE A 57 -13.06 -6.40 -3.24
C ILE A 57 -12.75 -6.14 -4.72
N ASP A 58 -13.44 -6.84 -5.63
CA ASP A 58 -13.23 -6.70 -7.07
C ASP A 58 -13.49 -5.27 -7.57
N GLU A 59 -14.51 -4.62 -7.01
CA GLU A 59 -14.81 -3.22 -7.28
C GLU A 59 -13.70 -2.28 -6.79
N VAL A 60 -13.27 -2.41 -5.54
CA VAL A 60 -12.20 -1.57 -4.96
C VAL A 60 -10.89 -1.73 -5.75
N LEU A 61 -10.56 -2.94 -6.19
CA LEU A 61 -9.37 -3.23 -6.99
C LEU A 61 -9.38 -2.55 -8.38
N GLN A 62 -10.54 -2.18 -8.90
CA GLN A 62 -10.64 -1.44 -10.17
C GLN A 62 -10.41 0.07 -9.99
N HIS A 63 -10.49 0.59 -8.77
CA HIS A 63 -10.40 2.02 -8.52
C HIS A 63 -8.96 2.51 -8.36
N GLN A 64 -8.57 3.48 -9.20
CA GLN A 64 -7.28 4.16 -9.11
C GLN A 64 -7.03 4.81 -7.74
N LEU A 65 -8.09 5.24 -7.06
CA LEU A 65 -8.00 5.85 -5.73
C LEU A 65 -7.41 4.88 -4.70
N TYR A 66 -7.84 3.62 -4.72
CA TYR A 66 -7.31 2.58 -3.85
C TYR A 66 -5.81 2.38 -4.11
N TRP A 67 -5.41 2.21 -5.37
CA TRP A 67 -4.00 1.99 -5.71
C TRP A 67 -3.11 3.19 -5.39
N ASN A 68 -3.62 4.42 -5.49
CA ASN A 68 -2.88 5.60 -5.09
C ASN A 68 -2.67 5.66 -3.57
N TRP A 69 -3.70 5.34 -2.79
CA TRP A 69 -3.56 5.20 -1.34
C TRP A 69 -2.57 4.08 -0.99
N TRP A 70 -2.73 2.89 -1.57
CA TRP A 70 -1.87 1.74 -1.33
C TRP A 70 -0.39 2.04 -1.58
N LYS A 71 -0.07 2.68 -2.73
CA LYS A 71 1.29 3.10 -3.05
C LYS A 71 1.86 4.10 -2.04
N SER A 72 1.01 4.98 -1.46
CA SER A 72 1.45 5.93 -0.43
C SER A 72 1.80 5.22 0.87
N GLU A 73 0.93 4.32 1.35
CA GLU A 73 1.20 3.51 2.55
C GLU A 73 2.45 2.64 2.37
N TRP A 74 2.60 2.06 1.17
CA TRP A 74 3.76 1.25 0.80
C TRP A 74 5.04 2.09 0.80
N PHE A 75 5.01 3.30 0.24
CA PHE A 75 6.15 4.21 0.23
C PHE A 75 6.61 4.58 1.65
N ASP A 76 5.68 4.90 2.54
CA ASP A 76 6.02 5.25 3.93
C ASP A 76 6.70 4.08 4.65
N ARG A 77 6.24 2.85 4.39
CA ARG A 77 6.84 1.63 4.93
C ARG A 77 8.22 1.34 4.35
N ASP A 78 8.37 1.45 3.03
CA ASP A 78 9.67 1.31 2.38
C ASP A 78 10.69 2.32 2.90
N TYR A 79 10.25 3.54 3.17
CA TYR A 79 11.14 4.59 3.67
C TYR A 79 11.73 4.22 5.03
N VAL A 80 10.88 3.73 5.94
CA VAL A 80 11.31 3.25 7.27
C VAL A 80 12.18 2.00 7.16
N LEU A 81 11.77 1.06 6.32
CA LEU A 81 12.44 -0.23 6.20
C LEU A 81 13.80 -0.12 5.49
N ALA A 82 13.96 0.78 4.52
CA ALA A 82 15.24 1.04 3.88
C ALA A 82 16.31 1.43 4.90
N GLY A 83 15.97 2.30 5.86
CA GLY A 83 16.87 2.67 6.95
C GLY A 83 17.22 1.51 7.88
N THR A 84 16.35 0.50 7.99
CA THR A 84 16.60 -0.73 8.76
C THR A 84 17.51 -1.69 7.98
N LEU A 85 17.19 -1.94 6.70
CA LEU A 85 17.96 -2.84 5.84
C LEU A 85 19.41 -2.36 5.63
N LEU A 86 19.62 -1.05 5.53
CA LEU A 86 20.94 -0.42 5.44
C LEU A 86 21.81 -0.62 6.71
N LYS A 87 21.21 -0.94 7.86
CA LYS A 87 21.94 -1.23 9.10
C LYS A 87 22.19 -2.72 9.31
N CYS A 88 21.63 -3.56 8.44
CA CYS A 88 21.65 -5.01 8.55
C CYS A 88 22.60 -5.63 7.51
N ASP A 89 23.86 -5.16 7.46
CA ASP A 89 24.85 -5.59 6.47
C ASP A 89 25.21 -7.08 6.55
N ASN A 90 25.05 -7.68 7.74
CA ASN A 90 25.36 -9.10 7.97
C ASN A 90 24.25 -10.05 7.51
N LEU A 91 23.07 -9.54 7.14
CA LEU A 91 21.98 -10.38 6.64
C LEU A 91 22.27 -10.81 5.20
N SER A 92 22.09 -12.11 4.94
CA SER A 92 22.02 -12.63 3.58
C SER A 92 20.85 -12.00 2.81
N MET A 93 20.95 -12.01 1.48
CA MET A 93 19.89 -11.49 0.62
C MET A 93 18.53 -12.17 0.86
N ASN A 94 18.52 -13.47 1.18
CA ASN A 94 17.28 -14.18 1.51
C ASN A 94 16.69 -13.71 2.84
N GLU A 95 17.51 -13.46 3.87
CA GLU A 95 17.03 -12.91 5.13
C GLU A 95 16.47 -11.50 4.98
N LYS A 96 17.10 -10.66 4.14
CA LYS A 96 16.57 -9.33 3.81
C LYS A 96 15.20 -9.42 3.12
N ARG A 97 15.03 -10.35 2.18
CA ARG A 97 13.74 -10.63 1.53
C ARG A 97 12.68 -11.10 2.53
N MET A 98 13.02 -12.04 3.40
CA MET A 98 12.09 -12.53 4.44
C MET A 98 11.67 -11.41 5.40
N LEU A 99 12.62 -10.56 5.82
CA LEU A 99 12.31 -9.40 6.67
C LEU A 99 11.39 -8.42 5.94
N TYR A 100 11.67 -8.15 4.66
CA TYR A 100 10.87 -7.27 3.82
C TYR A 100 9.44 -7.78 3.62
N GLN A 101 9.31 -9.07 3.32
CA GLN A 101 8.00 -9.73 3.18
C GLN A 101 7.21 -9.70 4.49
N LYS A 102 7.86 -9.94 5.63
CA LYS A 102 7.22 -9.89 6.95
C LYS A 102 6.71 -8.50 7.30
N TRP A 103 7.45 -7.44 6.93
CA TRP A 103 7.04 -6.05 7.13
C TRP A 103 5.86 -5.62 6.25
N HIS A 104 5.69 -6.30 5.12
CA HIS A 104 4.62 -6.08 4.16
C HIS A 104 3.59 -7.23 4.17
N ASP A 105 3.48 -7.94 5.30
CA ASP A 105 2.50 -9.00 5.45
C ASP A 105 1.08 -8.41 5.41
N ALA A 106 0.35 -8.71 4.34
CA ALA A 106 -0.96 -8.13 4.07
C ALA A 106 -1.99 -8.34 5.18
N ARG A 107 -1.89 -9.44 5.95
CA ARG A 107 -2.79 -9.72 7.06
C ARG A 107 -2.48 -8.80 8.24
N VAL A 108 -1.20 -8.67 8.60
CA VAL A 108 -0.77 -7.72 9.64
C VAL A 108 -1.17 -6.30 9.25
N LEU A 109 -0.98 -5.94 7.98
CA LEU A 109 -1.40 -4.65 7.46
C LEU A 109 -2.91 -4.42 7.58
N ALA A 110 -3.74 -5.42 7.29
CA ALA A 110 -5.20 -5.30 7.45
C ALA A 110 -5.62 -5.04 8.91
N ASP A 111 -4.85 -5.54 9.88
CA ASP A 111 -5.11 -5.33 11.31
C ASP A 111 -4.56 -3.97 11.82
N GLU A 112 -3.41 -3.51 11.29
CA GLU A 112 -2.70 -2.32 11.78
C GLU A 112 -3.04 -1.03 11.01
N CYS A 113 -3.18 -1.13 9.68
CA CYS A 113 -3.44 -0.02 8.79
C CYS A 113 -4.94 0.04 8.50
N SER A 114 -5.70 0.78 9.31
CA SER A 114 -7.02 1.23 8.86
C SER A 114 -6.81 2.41 7.91
N PRO A 115 -7.39 2.38 6.69
CA PRO A 115 -7.55 3.59 5.90
C PRO A 115 -8.10 4.67 6.82
N VAL A 116 -7.42 5.81 6.91
CA VAL A 116 -7.79 6.89 7.83
C VAL A 116 -9.29 7.13 7.69
N GLY A 117 -9.98 7.33 8.81
CA GLY A 117 -11.44 7.47 8.84
C GLY A 117 -12.01 8.50 7.87
N SER A 118 -11.23 9.38 7.23
CA SER A 118 -11.64 10.21 6.09
C SER A 118 -11.89 9.44 4.80
N ILE A 119 -11.07 8.43 4.48
CA ILE A 119 -11.26 7.49 3.37
C ILE A 119 -12.45 6.57 3.64
N MET A 120 -12.80 6.29 4.91
CA MET A 120 -13.94 5.43 5.26
C MET A 120 -15.23 6.11 5.71
N SER A 121 -15.20 7.32 6.25
CA SER A 121 -16.43 8.02 6.70
C SER A 121 -17.03 8.92 5.62
N ASN A 122 -16.17 9.57 4.83
CA ASN A 122 -16.60 10.34 3.66
C ASN A 122 -16.22 9.62 2.37
N GLY A 123 -15.02 9.07 2.26
CA GLY A 123 -14.57 8.35 1.07
C GLY A 123 -15.35 7.07 0.81
N TYR A 124 -15.60 6.21 1.79
CA TYR A 124 -16.26 4.92 1.58
C TYR A 124 -17.78 5.09 1.51
N LYS A 125 -18.39 5.99 2.31
CA LYS A 125 -19.80 6.35 2.08
C LYS A 125 -20.02 7.07 0.75
N THR A 126 -19.11 7.94 0.31
CA THR A 126 -19.23 8.62 -0.99
C THR A 126 -18.89 7.67 -2.13
N MET A 127 -17.80 6.92 -2.07
CA MET A 127 -17.40 5.90 -3.06
C MET A 127 -18.49 4.84 -3.17
N ILE A 128 -18.95 4.22 -2.08
CA ILE A 128 -20.10 3.29 -2.07
C ILE A 128 -21.40 3.99 -2.52
N SER A 129 -21.68 5.25 -2.14
CA SER A 129 -22.91 5.94 -2.60
C SER A 129 -22.86 6.40 -4.06
N GLU A 130 -21.68 6.72 -4.60
CA GLU A 130 -21.48 7.09 -6.00
C GLU A 130 -21.52 5.84 -6.88
N ILE A 131 -20.92 4.74 -6.41
CA ILE A 131 -21.10 3.38 -6.93
C ILE A 131 -22.60 3.01 -7.00
N ILE A 132 -23.32 3.08 -5.87
CA ILE A 132 -24.76 2.74 -5.79
C ILE A 132 -25.64 3.70 -6.62
N LYS A 133 -25.29 4.97 -6.75
CA LYS A 133 -26.06 5.93 -7.60
C LYS A 133 -25.83 5.71 -9.09
N SER A 134 -24.67 5.20 -9.49
CA SER A 134 -24.35 4.92 -10.90
C SER A 134 -25.09 3.71 -11.48
N GLU A 135 -25.75 2.89 -10.65
CA GLU A 135 -26.52 1.71 -11.08
C GLU A 135 -28.06 1.95 -11.16
N VAL A 136 -28.55 3.15 -10.82
CA VAL A 136 -30.00 3.49 -10.84
C VAL A 136 -30.35 4.50 -11.95
N LEU A 137 -29.52 4.62 -12.98
CA LEU A 137 -29.82 5.38 -14.22
C LEU A 137 -29.58 4.54 -15.47
#